data_AF-A0A1V9Z4V4-F1
#
_entry.id   AF-A0A1V9Z4V4-F1
#
_cell.length_a   1.000
_cell.length_b   1.000
_cell.length_c   1.000
_cell.angle_alpha   90.00
_cell.angle_beta   90.00
_cell.angle_gamma   90.00
#
_symmetry.space_group_name_H-M   'P 1'
#
loop_
_entity.id
_entity.type
_entity.pdbx_description
1 polymer ?
#
loop_
_entity_poly.entity_id
_entity_poly.type
_entity_poly.pdbx_seq_one_letter_code
_entity_poly.pdbx_strand_id
1 'polypeptide(L)'
;MFGGEFTKVKTITSLRPADHIAVWDLSRWPIKYQHHGIVWASGDCEDTVKICHVWSPLEGYREAQADSCFRISTLREFLYNRSLTSLRVVEYHTSSLRELLSKWGEVHYTRADLPEVVLARCKFLMGLGKGEFNIFKQNCEHAAHWCMTGEQWCKQNLTRAKGRVPFEHMVSPEQVAALDDEIEAIKMISKGVVDKVMSLNGQQVFVRVNGQKDAFLTILPSGFIGIAATRDAASRFTVSTTSKVYNSMKVSFRFEDKHMYSRSTLSCYRQIHMKKYNFWRGRPGMTWELSSNGYLKSMNQHRRYIGLRSDDLLVDVSMRGDAARFELVPVDESIASPAEYDAKIRKLPSVKAFEIAVNKSMRNLEARRSGKREEDIGEEDEGADKDDKAYAAMQSPRHSV
;
A
#
# COMPACT_ATOMS: atom_id res chain seq x y z
N MET A 1 13.59 25.55 -3.66
CA MET A 1 14.03 24.21 -4.09
C MET A 1 13.79 23.19 -2.96
N PHE A 2 12.55 22.95 -2.52
CA PHE A 2 12.29 22.27 -1.21
C PHE A 2 11.26 21.11 -1.23
N GLY A 3 10.88 20.57 -2.40
CA GLY A 3 9.74 19.65 -2.47
C GLY A 3 10.02 18.14 -2.57
N GLY A 4 11.23 17.69 -2.94
CA GLY A 4 11.38 16.35 -3.54
C GLY A 4 12.39 15.38 -2.94
N GLU A 5 13.12 15.72 -1.87
CA GLU A 5 14.09 14.77 -1.25
C GLU A 5 13.40 13.61 -0.50
N PHE A 6 12.16 13.82 -0.09
CA PHE A 6 11.49 12.97 0.89
C PHE A 6 10.61 11.90 0.28
N THR A 7 10.09 12.23 -0.89
CA THR A 7 9.37 11.33 -1.76
C THR A 7 10.34 10.50 -2.61
N LYS A 8 11.62 10.88 -2.73
CA LYS A 8 12.64 10.11 -3.47
C LYS A 8 12.81 8.70 -2.94
N VAL A 9 12.61 7.72 -3.83
CA VAL A 9 13.00 6.34 -3.59
C VAL A 9 14.52 6.24 -3.60
N LYS A 10 15.12 5.98 -2.43
CA LYS A 10 16.57 5.79 -2.30
C LYS A 10 16.98 4.35 -2.60
N THR A 11 16.17 3.40 -2.16
CA THR A 11 16.39 1.96 -2.33
C THR A 11 15.07 1.32 -2.79
N ILE A 12 15.12 0.54 -3.86
CA ILE A 12 13.92 -0.15 -4.40
C ILE A 12 13.35 -1.14 -3.36
N THR A 13 14.22 -1.75 -2.55
CA THR A 13 13.85 -2.65 -1.45
C THR A 13 12.99 -1.99 -0.38
N SER A 14 12.90 -0.66 -0.34
CA SER A 14 12.02 0.08 0.58
C SER A 14 10.56 0.19 0.10
N LEU A 15 10.28 -0.15 -1.17
CA LEU A 15 8.94 -0.15 -1.73
C LEU A 15 8.11 -1.30 -1.15
N ARG A 16 6.86 -1.00 -0.77
CA ARG A 16 5.91 -1.95 -0.20
C ARG A 16 4.62 -2.01 -1.04
N PRO A 17 3.92 -3.15 -1.07
CA PRO A 17 2.66 -3.27 -1.81
C PRO A 17 1.66 -2.20 -1.37
N ALA A 18 0.99 -1.58 -2.34
CA ALA A 18 0.14 -0.39 -2.22
C ALA A 18 0.86 0.97 -2.05
N ASP A 19 2.19 1.05 -2.18
CA ASP A 19 2.82 2.37 -2.31
C ASP A 19 2.44 2.96 -3.68
N HIS A 20 1.86 4.15 -3.68
CA HIS A 20 1.68 4.93 -4.91
C HIS A 20 3.02 5.56 -5.27
N ILE A 21 3.50 5.27 -6.47
CA ILE A 21 4.72 5.82 -7.03
C ILE A 21 4.43 6.69 -8.26
N ALA A 22 5.24 7.72 -8.43
CA ALA A 22 5.24 8.59 -9.59
C ALA A 22 6.67 8.75 -10.10
N VAL A 23 6.84 8.83 -11.42
CA VAL A 23 8.14 9.06 -12.05
C VAL A 23 7.99 10.13 -13.11
N TRP A 24 8.86 11.13 -13.03
CA TRP A 24 8.89 12.22 -14.00
C TRP A 24 9.33 11.71 -15.37
N ASP A 25 8.49 11.97 -16.37
CA ASP A 25 8.84 11.84 -17.77
C ASP A 25 9.27 13.19 -18.34
N LEU A 26 10.54 13.26 -18.71
CA LEU A 26 11.17 14.42 -19.35
C LEU A 26 11.38 14.19 -20.85
N SER A 27 11.07 13.00 -21.38
CA SER A 27 11.33 12.62 -22.76
C SER A 27 10.36 13.28 -23.76
N ARG A 28 9.17 13.69 -23.29
CA ARG A 28 8.08 14.24 -24.13
C ARG A 28 8.03 15.77 -24.15
N TRP A 29 9.17 16.42 -24.36
CA TRP A 29 9.23 17.88 -24.49
C TRP A 29 8.26 18.37 -25.59
N PRO A 30 7.42 19.41 -25.35
CA PRO A 30 7.42 20.34 -24.21
C PRO A 30 6.53 19.93 -23.01
N ILE A 31 5.88 18.77 -23.04
CA ILE A 31 4.94 18.32 -21.99
C ILE A 31 5.70 17.56 -20.90
N LYS A 32 5.87 18.20 -19.74
CA LYS A 32 6.32 17.50 -18.52
C LYS A 32 5.15 16.72 -17.95
N TYR A 33 5.33 15.40 -17.82
CA TYR A 33 4.29 14.49 -17.37
C TYR A 33 4.83 13.60 -16.26
N GLN A 34 3.98 13.21 -15.31
CA GLN A 34 4.29 12.16 -14.34
C GLN A 34 3.54 10.90 -14.71
N HIS A 35 4.27 9.80 -14.73
CA HIS A 35 3.68 8.48 -14.88
C HIS A 35 3.48 7.87 -13.49
N HIS A 36 2.24 7.51 -13.19
CA HIS A 36 1.79 7.04 -11.89
C HIS A 36 1.50 5.53 -11.91
N GLY A 37 1.79 4.87 -10.79
CA GLY A 37 1.52 3.45 -10.60
C GLY A 37 1.45 3.09 -9.12
N ILE A 38 0.93 1.91 -8.83
CA ILE A 38 0.86 1.34 -7.48
C ILE A 38 1.78 0.13 -7.42
N VAL A 39 2.63 0.05 -6.41
CA VAL A 39 3.44 -1.16 -6.16
C VAL A 39 2.50 -2.32 -5.88
N TRP A 40 2.50 -3.31 -6.77
CA TRP A 40 1.71 -4.54 -6.64
C TRP A 40 2.43 -5.56 -5.76
N ALA A 41 3.72 -5.78 -6.04
CA ALA A 41 4.56 -6.70 -5.29
C ALA A 41 5.95 -6.09 -5.08
N SER A 42 6.49 -6.28 -3.86
CA SER A 42 7.87 -5.92 -3.53
C SER A 42 8.86 -6.85 -4.24
N GLY A 43 10.09 -6.37 -4.34
CA GLY A 43 11.22 -7.05 -4.94
C GLY A 43 12.51 -6.37 -4.50
N ASP A 44 13.63 -6.96 -4.88
CA ASP A 44 14.98 -6.51 -4.60
C ASP A 44 15.62 -5.72 -5.75
N CYS A 45 15.06 -5.82 -6.97
CA CYS A 45 15.56 -5.14 -8.17
C CYS A 45 14.40 -4.68 -9.07
N GLU A 46 14.75 -3.98 -10.16
CA GLU A 46 13.76 -3.42 -11.09
C GLU A 46 12.93 -4.47 -11.84
N ASP A 47 13.42 -5.71 -11.94
CA ASP A 47 12.74 -6.80 -12.65
C ASP A 47 11.76 -7.58 -11.75
N THR A 48 12.03 -7.58 -10.45
CA THR A 48 11.26 -8.34 -9.45
C THR A 48 10.14 -7.51 -8.84
N VAL A 49 10.34 -6.20 -8.67
CA VAL A 49 9.24 -5.30 -8.27
C VAL A 49 8.18 -5.24 -9.36
N LYS A 50 6.91 -5.44 -8.97
CA LYS A 50 5.76 -5.39 -9.88
C LYS A 50 4.92 -4.15 -9.62
N ILE A 51 4.53 -3.45 -10.68
CA ILE A 51 3.76 -2.21 -10.61
C ILE A 51 2.43 -2.37 -11.35
N CYS A 52 1.32 -2.05 -10.70
CA CYS A 52 0.02 -1.85 -11.32
C CYS A 52 -0.11 -0.42 -11.86
N HIS A 53 -0.41 -0.25 -13.13
CA HIS A 53 -0.62 1.07 -13.70
C HIS A 53 -1.36 0.99 -15.03
N VAL A 54 -1.94 2.12 -15.45
CA VAL A 54 -2.34 2.29 -16.84
C VAL A 54 -1.08 2.37 -17.69
N TRP A 55 -0.99 1.59 -18.75
CA TRP A 55 0.14 1.65 -19.68
C TRP A 55 -0.35 1.81 -21.11
N SER A 56 0.48 2.45 -21.92
CA SER A 56 0.34 2.60 -23.35
C SER A 56 1.70 2.26 -23.98
N PRO A 57 1.78 1.43 -25.04
CA PRO A 57 3.01 1.26 -25.81
C PRO A 57 3.53 2.63 -26.27
N LEU A 58 4.83 2.76 -26.46
CA LEU A 58 5.45 4.05 -26.80
C LEU A 58 5.77 4.21 -28.29
N GLU A 59 5.08 3.45 -29.14
CA GLU A 59 5.18 3.54 -30.59
C GLU A 59 3.79 3.87 -31.17
N GLY A 60 3.66 5.03 -31.83
CA GLY A 60 2.44 5.49 -32.53
C GLY A 60 1.27 5.92 -31.64
N TYR A 61 0.95 7.23 -31.58
CA TYR A 61 -0.07 7.79 -30.66
C TYR A 61 -1.45 7.12 -30.72
N ARG A 62 -1.94 6.75 -31.92
CA ARG A 62 -3.28 6.14 -32.09
C ARG A 62 -3.31 4.66 -31.72
N GLU A 63 -2.34 3.88 -32.17
CA GLU A 63 -2.24 2.44 -31.90
C GLU A 63 -1.91 2.19 -30.43
N ALA A 64 -1.03 3.02 -29.86
CA ALA A 64 -0.69 3.03 -28.45
C ALA A 64 -1.91 3.32 -27.55
N GLN A 65 -2.75 4.29 -27.92
CA GLN A 65 -3.98 4.57 -27.18
C GLN A 65 -4.97 3.41 -27.27
N ALA A 66 -5.16 2.82 -28.46
CA ALA A 66 -6.08 1.70 -28.67
C ALA A 66 -5.75 0.46 -27.83
N ASP A 67 -4.49 0.28 -27.45
CA ASP A 67 -4.02 -0.85 -26.63
C ASP A 67 -3.79 -0.48 -25.15
N SER A 68 -4.07 0.76 -24.77
CA SER A 68 -3.78 1.23 -23.41
C SER A 68 -4.66 0.54 -22.38
N CYS A 69 -4.13 -0.07 -21.33
CA CYS A 69 -4.95 -0.72 -20.30
C CYS A 69 -4.25 -0.69 -18.94
N PHE A 70 -5.03 -0.90 -17.89
CA PHE A 70 -4.50 -1.08 -16.54
C PHE A 70 -3.95 -2.49 -16.38
N ARG A 71 -2.68 -2.61 -16.02
CA ARG A 71 -1.96 -3.89 -16.03
C ARG A 71 -0.82 -3.93 -15.03
N ILE A 72 -0.19 -5.09 -14.91
CA ILE A 72 1.04 -5.29 -14.14
C ILE A 72 2.25 -5.28 -15.08
N SER A 73 3.29 -4.56 -14.70
CA SER A 73 4.60 -4.57 -15.36
C SER A 73 5.72 -4.71 -14.33
N THR A 74 6.95 -4.94 -14.78
CA THR A 74 8.13 -4.77 -13.92
C THR A 74 8.37 -3.29 -13.63
N LEU A 75 9.11 -2.97 -12.56
CA LEU A 75 9.55 -1.60 -12.31
C LEU A 75 10.42 -1.09 -13.49
N ARG A 76 11.25 -1.94 -14.09
CA ARG A 76 12.04 -1.58 -15.29
C ARG A 76 11.14 -1.11 -16.44
N GLU A 77 10.09 -1.87 -16.74
CA GLU A 77 9.11 -1.52 -17.78
C GLU A 77 8.32 -0.25 -17.43
N PHE A 78 7.93 -0.09 -16.16
CA PHE A 78 7.26 1.11 -15.66
C PHE A 78 8.14 2.36 -15.78
N LEU A 79 9.44 2.25 -15.54
CA LEU A 79 10.41 3.33 -15.67
C LEU A 79 10.68 3.68 -17.13
N TYR A 80 10.65 2.73 -18.06
CA TYR A 80 10.87 2.95 -19.49
C TYR A 80 12.01 3.93 -19.79
N ASN A 81 13.25 3.50 -19.59
CA ASN A 81 14.48 4.30 -19.77
C ASN A 81 14.62 5.54 -18.86
N ARG A 82 13.69 5.77 -17.91
CA ARG A 82 13.82 6.85 -16.91
C ARG A 82 14.65 6.37 -15.72
N SER A 83 15.44 7.27 -15.14
CA SER A 83 16.28 6.98 -13.98
C SER A 83 15.44 6.75 -12.72
N LEU A 84 15.87 5.81 -11.87
CA LEU A 84 15.39 5.66 -10.49
C LEU A 84 15.45 6.96 -9.68
N THR A 85 16.40 7.84 -9.98
CA THR A 85 16.52 9.15 -9.31
C THR A 85 15.33 10.07 -9.57
N SER A 86 14.49 9.76 -10.56
CA SER A 86 13.23 10.44 -10.88
C SER A 86 12.01 9.78 -10.23
N LEU A 87 12.18 8.61 -9.60
CA LEU A 87 11.11 7.86 -8.93
C LEU A 87 10.78 8.47 -7.57
N ARG A 88 9.48 8.61 -7.31
CA ARG A 88 8.93 9.22 -6.10
C ARG A 88 7.84 8.32 -5.53
N VAL A 89 7.72 8.24 -4.22
CA VAL A 89 6.52 7.77 -3.51
C VAL A 89 5.63 8.97 -3.26
N VAL A 90 4.36 8.85 -3.63
CA VAL A 90 3.34 9.89 -3.47
C VAL A 90 2.86 9.90 -2.02
N GLU A 91 2.79 11.09 -1.43
CA GLU A 91 2.39 11.25 -0.04
C GLU A 91 0.93 11.68 0.11
N TYR A 92 0.26 11.11 1.11
CA TYR A 92 -1.15 11.34 1.41
C TYR A 92 -1.33 11.96 2.80
N HIS A 93 -2.52 12.51 3.05
CA HIS A 93 -2.92 13.11 4.33
C HIS A 93 -2.00 14.26 4.78
N THR A 94 -1.47 15.05 3.84
CA THR A 94 -0.54 16.15 4.15
C THR A 94 -1.26 17.48 4.46
N SER A 95 -0.52 18.50 4.91
CA SER A 95 -1.09 19.84 5.16
C SER A 95 -1.26 20.64 3.87
N SER A 96 -2.25 21.55 3.84
CA SER A 96 -2.54 22.40 2.66
C SER A 96 -1.33 23.21 2.19
N LEU A 97 -0.53 23.74 3.14
CA LEU A 97 0.71 24.45 2.80
C LEU A 97 1.70 23.55 2.06
N ARG A 98 1.81 22.28 2.47
CA ARG A 98 2.71 21.35 1.82
C ARG A 98 2.22 20.93 0.45
N GLU A 99 0.92 20.73 0.30
CA GLU A 99 0.32 20.43 -1.00
C GLU A 99 0.56 21.56 -2.01
N LEU A 100 0.45 22.82 -1.57
CA LEU A 100 0.75 24.02 -2.37
C LEU A 100 2.24 24.11 -2.75
N LEU A 101 3.15 23.76 -1.83
CA LEU A 101 4.60 23.83 -2.04
C LEU A 101 5.19 22.62 -2.77
N SER A 102 4.47 21.50 -2.80
CA SER A 102 4.90 20.29 -3.49
C SER A 102 4.86 20.47 -5.01
N LYS A 103 5.74 19.75 -5.72
CA LYS A 103 5.62 19.63 -7.18
C LYS A 103 4.30 18.90 -7.51
N TRP A 104 3.78 19.14 -8.72
CA TRP A 104 2.58 18.48 -9.24
C TRP A 104 2.59 16.97 -8.95
N GLY A 105 1.43 16.39 -8.58
CA GLY A 105 1.17 14.94 -8.38
C GLY A 105 1.91 14.19 -7.26
N GLU A 106 2.88 14.78 -6.54
CA GLU A 106 3.67 14.04 -5.53
C GLU A 106 3.03 14.03 -4.12
N VAL A 107 2.00 14.85 -3.89
CA VAL A 107 1.41 15.06 -2.57
C VAL A 107 -0.08 15.38 -2.68
N HIS A 108 -0.89 14.71 -1.87
CA HIS A 108 -2.34 14.91 -1.75
C HIS A 108 -2.76 15.20 -0.29
N TYR A 109 -3.84 15.96 -0.13
CA TYR A 109 -4.52 16.15 1.16
C TYR A 109 -5.37 14.95 1.58
N THR A 110 -5.99 14.27 0.61
CA THR A 110 -6.87 13.12 0.86
C THR A 110 -6.13 12.03 1.62
N ARG A 111 -6.85 11.28 2.48
CA ARG A 111 -6.29 10.14 3.20
C ARG A 111 -6.23 8.94 2.27
N ALA A 112 -5.11 8.23 2.32
CA ALA A 112 -5.02 6.92 1.69
C ALA A 112 -5.83 5.89 2.49
N ASP A 113 -6.46 4.97 1.77
CA ASP A 113 -7.06 3.75 2.29
C ASP A 113 -6.00 2.73 2.71
N LEU A 114 -6.46 1.62 3.30
CA LEU A 114 -5.57 0.51 3.65
C LEU A 114 -4.88 -0.10 2.43
N PRO A 115 -3.64 -0.60 2.57
CA PRO A 115 -2.95 -1.29 1.49
C PRO A 115 -3.79 -2.37 0.80
N GLU A 116 -4.58 -3.11 1.58
CA GLU A 116 -5.40 -4.20 1.08
C GLU A 116 -6.60 -3.69 0.26
N VAL A 117 -7.22 -2.56 0.66
CA VAL A 117 -8.24 -1.88 -0.14
C VAL A 117 -7.65 -1.34 -1.44
N VAL A 118 -6.45 -0.76 -1.38
CA VAL A 118 -5.75 -0.25 -2.56
C VAL A 118 -5.46 -1.38 -3.56
N LEU A 119 -4.98 -2.53 -3.08
CA LEU A 119 -4.70 -3.69 -3.92
C LEU A 119 -5.98 -4.33 -4.47
N ALA A 120 -7.08 -4.37 -3.71
CA ALA A 120 -8.38 -4.83 -4.20
C ALA A 120 -8.87 -3.95 -5.37
N ARG A 121 -8.72 -2.62 -5.25
CA ARG A 121 -9.02 -1.68 -6.36
C ARG A 121 -8.10 -1.86 -7.56
N CYS A 122 -6.79 -2.06 -7.35
CA CYS A 122 -5.85 -2.33 -8.45
C CYS A 122 -6.25 -3.61 -9.20
N LYS A 123 -6.64 -4.64 -8.46
CA LYS A 123 -7.12 -5.90 -9.01
C LYS A 123 -8.42 -5.74 -9.80
N PHE A 124 -9.36 -4.95 -9.29
CA PHE A 124 -10.61 -4.65 -9.99
C PHE A 124 -10.36 -3.98 -11.35
N LEU A 125 -9.36 -3.10 -11.44
CA LEU A 125 -9.03 -2.42 -12.70
C LEU A 125 -8.27 -3.29 -13.71
N MET A 126 -7.80 -4.48 -13.32
CA MET A 126 -6.91 -5.28 -14.17
C MET A 126 -7.54 -5.60 -15.54
N GLY A 127 -6.84 -5.24 -16.62
CA GLY A 127 -7.31 -5.42 -17.99
C GLY A 127 -8.33 -4.38 -18.48
N LEU A 128 -8.82 -3.49 -17.62
CA LEU A 128 -9.73 -2.41 -18.01
C LEU A 128 -9.01 -1.24 -18.67
N GLY A 129 -9.76 -0.40 -19.38
CA GLY A 129 -9.30 0.86 -19.94
C GLY A 129 -8.76 0.79 -21.37
N LYS A 130 -8.90 -0.36 -22.04
CA LYS A 130 -8.49 -0.57 -23.45
C LYS A 130 -9.06 0.52 -24.36
N GLY A 131 -8.19 1.38 -24.90
CA GLY A 131 -8.61 2.48 -25.79
C GLY A 131 -9.01 3.78 -25.10
N GLU A 132 -9.12 3.78 -23.76
CA GLU A 132 -9.77 4.84 -23.00
C GLU A 132 -8.78 5.75 -22.24
N PHE A 133 -7.48 5.43 -22.27
CA PHE A 133 -6.47 6.29 -21.66
C PHE A 133 -6.40 7.65 -22.37
N ASN A 134 -6.56 8.71 -21.59
CA ASN A 134 -6.42 10.07 -22.09
C ASN A 134 -5.64 10.91 -21.06
N ILE A 135 -4.46 11.38 -21.46
CA ILE A 135 -3.54 12.17 -20.61
C ILE A 135 -4.24 13.38 -19.97
N PHE A 136 -5.28 13.95 -20.58
CA PHE A 136 -5.98 15.14 -20.10
C PHE A 136 -7.31 14.85 -19.38
N LYS A 137 -7.90 13.66 -19.55
CA LYS A 137 -9.24 13.32 -19.02
C LYS A 137 -9.24 12.12 -18.08
N GLN A 138 -8.59 11.03 -18.47
CA GLN A 138 -8.47 9.77 -17.72
C GLN A 138 -6.99 9.34 -17.73
N ASN A 139 -6.19 10.15 -17.05
CA ASN A 139 -4.76 9.94 -16.82
C ASN A 139 -4.50 8.80 -15.81
N CYS A 140 -3.30 8.22 -15.82
CA CYS A 140 -2.80 7.24 -14.86
C CYS A 140 -2.92 7.73 -13.40
N GLU A 141 -2.80 9.05 -13.15
CA GLU A 141 -2.99 9.63 -11.82
C GLU A 141 -4.44 9.45 -11.32
N HIS A 142 -5.46 9.55 -12.18
CA HIS A 142 -6.85 9.33 -11.76
C HIS A 142 -7.04 7.89 -11.27
N ALA A 143 -6.54 6.91 -12.02
CA ALA A 143 -6.63 5.50 -11.66
C ALA A 143 -5.86 5.19 -10.39
N ALA A 144 -4.62 5.69 -10.26
CA ALA A 144 -3.79 5.49 -9.07
C ALA A 144 -4.40 6.19 -7.84
N HIS A 145 -4.87 7.43 -7.98
CA HIS A 145 -5.53 8.17 -6.90
C HIS A 145 -6.82 7.50 -6.46
N TRP A 146 -7.63 6.99 -7.41
CA TRP A 146 -8.84 6.22 -7.10
C TRP A 146 -8.50 4.93 -6.35
N CYS A 147 -7.46 4.20 -6.77
CA CYS A 147 -6.99 3.04 -6.01
C CYS A 147 -6.63 3.44 -4.56
N MET A 148 -5.95 4.57 -4.38
CA MET A 148 -5.53 5.05 -3.06
C MET A 148 -6.65 5.58 -2.19
N THR A 149 -7.75 6.11 -2.74
CA THR A 149 -8.70 6.95 -1.97
C THR A 149 -10.18 6.71 -2.26
N GLY A 150 -10.51 6.02 -3.36
CA GLY A 150 -11.86 5.93 -3.91
C GLY A 150 -12.30 7.16 -4.71
N GLU A 151 -11.47 8.22 -4.80
CA GLU A 151 -11.77 9.43 -5.56
C GLU A 151 -10.95 9.50 -6.86
N GLN A 152 -11.60 9.85 -7.97
CA GLN A 152 -10.91 10.07 -9.26
C GLN A 152 -10.44 11.54 -9.37
N TRP A 153 -9.20 11.80 -8.96
CA TRP A 153 -8.57 13.13 -9.04
C TRP A 153 -7.19 13.05 -9.68
N CYS A 154 -6.89 14.04 -10.54
CA CYS A 154 -5.58 14.24 -11.12
C CYS A 154 -5.10 15.64 -10.78
N LYS A 155 -4.07 15.74 -9.94
CA LYS A 155 -3.43 17.00 -9.57
C LYS A 155 -2.66 17.60 -10.73
N GLN A 156 -2.06 16.78 -11.61
CA GLN A 156 -1.29 17.27 -12.75
C GLN A 156 -2.13 18.15 -13.68
N ASN A 157 -3.40 17.79 -13.90
CA ASN A 157 -4.31 18.54 -14.77
C ASN A 157 -5.40 19.30 -14.00
N LEU A 158 -5.44 19.18 -12.67
CA LEU A 158 -6.49 19.73 -11.80
C LEU A 158 -7.90 19.29 -12.23
N THR A 159 -8.04 18.00 -12.57
CA THR A 159 -9.29 17.44 -13.10
C THR A 159 -9.88 16.39 -12.17
N ARG A 160 -11.22 16.39 -12.08
CA ARG A 160 -12.01 15.27 -11.53
C ARG A 160 -12.59 14.50 -12.69
N ALA A 161 -12.41 13.19 -12.69
CA ALA A 161 -13.06 12.35 -13.68
C ALA A 161 -14.54 12.16 -13.33
N LYS A 162 -15.38 11.91 -14.33
CA LYS A 162 -16.80 11.59 -14.14
C LYS A 162 -16.95 10.09 -13.85
N GLY A 163 -17.93 9.74 -13.02
CA GLY A 163 -18.27 8.35 -12.69
C GLY A 163 -17.76 7.90 -11.31
N ARG A 164 -18.24 6.73 -10.88
CA ARG A 164 -17.92 6.14 -9.57
C ARG A 164 -16.55 5.46 -9.56
N VAL A 165 -16.18 4.84 -10.67
CA VAL A 165 -14.93 4.09 -10.84
C VAL A 165 -14.25 4.46 -12.16
N PRO A 166 -12.91 4.32 -12.28
CA PRO A 166 -12.23 4.41 -13.55
C PRO A 166 -12.81 3.38 -14.53
N PHE A 167 -13.00 3.80 -15.78
CA PHE A 167 -13.52 2.95 -16.86
C PHE A 167 -14.92 2.37 -16.56
N GLU A 168 -15.78 3.12 -15.84
CA GLU A 168 -17.10 2.65 -15.39
C GLU A 168 -17.98 2.05 -16.50
N HIS A 169 -17.88 2.53 -17.75
CA HIS A 169 -18.65 1.99 -18.87
C HIS A 169 -18.26 0.57 -19.29
N MET A 170 -17.08 0.08 -18.85
CA MET A 170 -16.57 -1.27 -19.13
C MET A 170 -16.92 -2.29 -18.04
N VAL A 171 -17.60 -1.86 -16.98
CA VAL A 171 -17.93 -2.71 -15.83
C VAL A 171 -19.44 -2.70 -15.58
N SER A 172 -19.96 -3.86 -15.18
CA SER A 172 -21.35 -3.99 -14.77
C SER A 172 -21.56 -3.39 -13.37
N PRO A 173 -22.77 -2.87 -13.05
CA PRO A 173 -23.10 -2.40 -11.70
C PRO A 173 -22.86 -3.47 -10.62
N GLU A 174 -23.08 -4.74 -10.93
CA GLU A 174 -22.89 -5.88 -10.03
C GLU A 174 -21.42 -6.08 -9.67
N GLN A 175 -20.50 -5.90 -10.63
CA GLN A 175 -19.06 -5.95 -10.37
C GLN A 175 -18.61 -4.81 -9.44
N VAL A 176 -19.19 -3.61 -9.60
CA VAL A 176 -18.90 -2.48 -8.71
C VAL A 176 -19.41 -2.76 -7.29
N ALA A 177 -20.64 -3.28 -7.16
CA ALA A 177 -21.21 -3.66 -5.86
C ALA A 177 -20.37 -4.75 -5.16
N ALA A 178 -19.91 -5.77 -5.90
CA ALA A 178 -19.05 -6.82 -5.35
C ALA A 178 -17.70 -6.29 -4.83
N LEU A 179 -17.11 -5.30 -5.53
CA LEU A 179 -15.92 -4.60 -5.04
C LEU A 179 -16.21 -3.83 -3.74
N ASP A 180 -17.34 -3.11 -3.70
CA ASP A 180 -17.73 -2.34 -2.51
C ASP A 180 -17.92 -3.26 -1.29
N ASP A 181 -18.55 -4.42 -1.47
CA ASP A 181 -18.70 -5.45 -0.42
C ASP A 181 -17.35 -5.98 0.06
N GLU A 182 -16.41 -6.28 -0.84
CA GLU A 182 -15.05 -6.71 -0.49
C GLU A 182 -14.31 -5.62 0.31
N ILE A 183 -14.41 -4.36 -0.14
CA ILE A 183 -13.81 -3.22 0.55
C ILE A 183 -14.40 -3.06 1.95
N GLU A 184 -15.71 -3.10 2.11
CA GLU A 184 -16.34 -2.96 3.42
C GLU A 184 -15.95 -4.10 4.37
N ALA A 185 -15.82 -5.34 3.88
CA ALA A 185 -15.29 -6.45 4.67
C ALA A 185 -13.86 -6.18 5.18
N ILE A 186 -12.98 -5.64 4.33
CA ILE A 186 -11.61 -5.23 4.72
C ILE A 186 -11.66 -4.14 5.79
N LYS A 187 -12.49 -3.11 5.58
CA LYS A 187 -12.62 -1.98 6.52
C LYS A 187 -13.12 -2.44 7.88
N MET A 188 -14.06 -3.38 7.94
CA MET A 188 -14.60 -3.92 9.18
C MET A 188 -13.54 -4.65 10.02
N ILE A 189 -12.67 -5.43 9.38
CA ILE A 189 -11.54 -6.09 10.06
C ILE A 189 -10.61 -5.05 10.68
N SER A 190 -10.23 -4.03 9.89
CA SER A 190 -9.37 -2.96 10.38
C SER A 190 -10.00 -2.16 11.51
N LYS A 191 -11.31 -1.88 11.42
CA LYS A 191 -12.06 -1.22 12.49
C LYS A 191 -11.96 -1.98 13.80
N GLY A 192 -12.00 -3.33 13.77
CA GLY A 192 -11.77 -4.16 14.95
C GLY A 192 -10.39 -3.94 15.60
N VAL A 193 -9.34 -3.77 14.79
CA VAL A 193 -8.00 -3.39 15.31
C VAL A 193 -8.04 -2.00 15.93
N VAL A 194 -8.68 -1.04 15.25
CA VAL A 194 -8.83 0.32 15.76
C VAL A 194 -9.54 0.35 17.11
N ASP A 195 -10.68 -0.32 17.22
CA ASP A 195 -11.50 -0.33 18.43
C ASP A 195 -10.76 -0.97 19.61
N LYS A 196 -10.01 -2.06 19.38
CA LYS A 196 -9.13 -2.67 20.39
C LYS A 196 -8.07 -1.68 20.88
N VAL A 197 -7.36 -1.00 19.98
CA VAL A 197 -6.34 0.00 20.36
C VAL A 197 -6.98 1.18 21.10
N MET A 198 -8.17 1.61 20.68
CA MET A 198 -8.91 2.70 21.32
C MET A 198 -9.36 2.36 22.75
N SER A 199 -9.61 1.08 23.04
CA SER A 199 -9.95 0.62 24.40
C SER A 199 -8.80 0.79 25.41
N LEU A 200 -7.55 0.96 24.92
CA LEU A 200 -6.36 1.18 25.74
C LEU A 200 -6.18 2.65 26.14
N ASN A 201 -7.09 3.55 25.77
CA ASN A 201 -6.95 4.98 26.08
C ASN A 201 -6.80 5.23 27.59
N GLY A 202 -5.71 5.91 27.98
CA GLY A 202 -5.40 6.22 29.38
C GLY A 202 -4.71 5.09 30.14
N GLN A 203 -4.57 3.90 29.55
CA GLN A 203 -3.95 2.75 30.19
C GLN A 203 -2.43 2.73 30.04
N GLN A 204 -1.77 1.91 30.87
CA GLN A 204 -0.36 1.59 30.71
C GLN A 204 -0.17 0.43 29.74
N VAL A 205 0.74 0.62 28.79
CA VAL A 205 1.08 -0.37 27.76
C VAL A 205 2.59 -0.51 27.66
N PHE A 206 3.03 -1.71 27.29
CA PHE A 206 4.31 -1.91 26.63
C PHE A 206 4.12 -1.69 25.13
N VAL A 207 5.14 -1.17 24.46
CA VAL A 207 5.13 -1.03 23.00
C VAL A 207 6.07 -2.10 22.44
N ARG A 208 5.51 -3.10 21.77
CA ARG A 208 6.26 -4.21 21.15
C ARG A 208 6.56 -3.89 19.69
N VAL A 209 7.72 -4.29 19.19
CA VAL A 209 8.03 -4.30 17.76
C VAL A 209 7.33 -5.51 17.13
N ASN A 210 6.30 -5.26 16.32
CA ASN A 210 5.48 -6.30 15.70
C ASN A 210 6.34 -7.19 14.77
N GLY A 211 6.19 -8.51 14.91
CA GLY A 211 7.01 -9.53 14.25
C GLY A 211 8.22 -9.99 15.08
N GLN A 212 8.50 -9.35 16.22
CA GLN A 212 9.56 -9.74 17.15
C GLN A 212 8.97 -9.91 18.55
N LYS A 213 8.83 -11.16 19.00
CA LYS A 213 8.09 -11.50 20.23
C LYS A 213 8.66 -10.81 21.48
N ASP A 214 9.98 -10.69 21.54
CA ASP A 214 10.72 -10.25 22.73
C ASP A 214 11.35 -8.85 22.56
N ALA A 215 10.99 -8.09 21.53
CA ALA A 215 11.52 -6.76 21.29
C ALA A 215 10.53 -5.67 21.71
N PHE A 216 10.84 -4.95 22.80
CA PHE A 216 9.98 -3.91 23.36
C PHE A 216 10.70 -2.56 23.45
N LEU A 217 9.94 -1.47 23.42
CA LEU A 217 10.53 -0.14 23.60
C LEU A 217 10.99 0.09 25.04
N THR A 218 12.18 0.66 25.18
CA THR A 218 12.73 1.08 26.47
C THR A 218 13.35 2.47 26.39
N ILE A 219 13.29 3.21 27.51
CA ILE A 219 13.88 4.54 27.66
C ILE A 219 15.32 4.36 28.17
N LEU A 220 16.29 4.76 27.37
CA LEU A 220 17.69 4.71 27.74
C LEU A 220 18.06 5.81 28.75
N PRO A 221 19.18 5.69 29.49
CA PRO A 221 19.64 6.75 30.41
C PRO A 221 19.81 8.13 29.76
N SER A 222 20.13 8.15 28.47
CA SER A 222 20.23 9.35 27.64
C SER A 222 18.89 10.02 27.33
N GLY A 223 17.77 9.36 27.62
CA GLY A 223 16.41 9.77 27.29
C GLY A 223 15.96 9.38 25.87
N PHE A 224 16.84 8.79 25.06
CA PHE A 224 16.48 8.21 23.77
C PHE A 224 15.66 6.92 23.94
N ILE A 225 14.89 6.57 22.90
CA ILE A 225 14.13 5.31 22.87
C ILE A 225 14.92 4.26 22.11
N GLY A 226 15.17 3.13 22.77
CA GLY A 226 15.79 1.94 22.18
C GLY A 226 14.92 0.70 22.32
N ILE A 227 15.51 -0.47 22.06
CA ILE A 227 14.88 -1.78 22.21
C ILE A 227 15.42 -2.52 23.44
N ALA A 228 14.51 -3.11 24.21
CA ALA A 228 14.79 -4.11 25.23
C ALA A 228 14.44 -5.49 24.68
N ALA A 229 15.30 -6.48 24.97
CA ALA A 229 15.15 -7.87 24.55
C ALA A 229 14.17 -8.69 25.41
N THR A 230 13.56 -8.08 26.43
CA THR A 230 12.52 -8.71 27.26
C THR A 230 11.48 -7.68 27.70
N ARG A 231 10.29 -8.16 28.06
CA ARG A 231 9.21 -7.32 28.61
C ARG A 231 9.60 -6.70 29.96
N ASP A 232 10.37 -7.40 30.78
CA ASP A 232 10.74 -6.92 32.12
C ASP A 232 11.68 -5.71 32.08
N ALA A 233 12.53 -5.63 31.06
CA ALA A 233 13.42 -4.50 30.81
C ALA A 233 12.75 -3.36 30.00
N ALA A 234 11.47 -3.52 29.64
CA ALA A 234 10.73 -2.57 28.83
C ALA A 234 10.13 -1.42 29.66
N SER A 235 9.99 -0.26 29.03
CA SER A 235 9.33 0.88 29.64
C SER A 235 7.82 0.80 29.51
N ARG A 236 7.11 1.21 30.57
CA ARG A 236 5.64 1.26 30.63
C ARG A 236 5.15 2.64 30.25
N PHE A 237 4.45 2.76 29.13
CA PHE A 237 3.94 4.04 28.65
C PHE A 237 2.46 4.17 28.97
N THR A 238 2.03 5.32 29.50
CA THR A 238 0.62 5.70 29.45
C THR A 238 0.30 6.11 28.03
N VAL A 239 -0.64 5.42 27.39
CA VAL A 239 -1.07 5.75 26.03
C VAL A 239 -2.32 6.63 26.05
N SER A 240 -2.39 7.61 25.16
CA SER A 240 -3.65 8.27 24.81
C SER A 240 -3.96 8.04 23.35
N THR A 241 -5.20 7.64 23.06
CA THR A 241 -5.66 7.23 21.73
C THR A 241 -6.92 7.98 21.33
N THR A 242 -6.97 8.47 20.10
CA THR A 242 -8.19 9.03 19.49
C THR A 242 -8.28 8.61 18.04
N SER A 243 -9.48 8.30 17.54
CA SER A 243 -9.68 8.01 16.11
C SER A 243 -10.93 8.69 15.57
N LYS A 244 -10.92 8.93 14.26
CA LYS A 244 -12.08 9.36 13.47
C LYS A 244 -12.23 8.53 12.17
N VAL A 245 -11.37 7.52 11.96
CA VAL A 245 -11.31 6.72 10.73
C VAL A 245 -11.01 5.26 11.04
N TYR A 246 -11.31 4.39 10.09
CA TYR A 246 -11.28 2.93 10.27
C TYR A 246 -9.88 2.31 10.15
N ASN A 247 -8.89 3.03 9.58
CA ASN A 247 -7.57 2.48 9.22
C ASN A 247 -6.39 3.07 10.00
N SER A 248 -6.65 4.03 10.88
CA SER A 248 -5.60 4.69 11.65
C SER A 248 -6.16 5.35 12.91
N MET A 249 -5.31 5.49 13.92
CA MET A 249 -5.60 6.24 15.14
C MET A 249 -4.47 7.20 15.48
N LYS A 250 -4.81 8.30 16.13
CA LYS A 250 -3.84 9.18 16.76
C LYS A 250 -3.45 8.62 18.11
N VAL A 251 -2.15 8.43 18.33
CA VAL A 251 -1.60 7.95 19.60
C VAL A 251 -0.57 8.91 20.16
N SER A 252 -0.42 8.93 21.48
CA SER A 252 0.70 9.58 22.17
C SER A 252 1.14 8.73 23.35
N PHE A 253 2.44 8.73 23.62
CA PHE A 253 3.06 7.92 24.67
C PHE A 253 3.65 8.84 25.73
N ARG A 254 3.25 8.64 26.98
CA ARG A 254 3.73 9.39 28.14
C ARG A 254 4.42 8.45 29.13
N PHE A 255 5.52 8.91 29.70
CA PHE A 255 6.19 8.27 30.82
C PHE A 255 6.44 9.37 31.86
N GLU A 256 5.85 9.21 33.05
CA GLU A 256 5.84 10.26 34.08
C GLU A 256 5.29 11.61 33.54
N ASP A 257 6.10 12.67 33.60
CA ASP A 257 5.81 14.02 33.08
C ASP A 257 6.39 14.27 31.67
N LYS A 258 6.97 13.25 31.04
CA LYS A 258 7.59 13.32 29.71
C LYS A 258 6.76 12.61 28.65
N HIS A 259 6.87 13.09 27.43
CA HIS A 259 6.23 12.50 26.26
C HIS A 259 7.25 12.03 25.24
N MET A 260 6.94 10.94 24.55
CA MET A 260 7.70 10.50 23.40
C MET A 260 7.58 11.53 22.29
N TYR A 261 8.71 11.92 21.72
CA TYR A 261 8.80 13.08 20.85
C TYR A 261 9.66 12.81 19.61
N SER A 262 9.11 13.14 18.44
CA SER A 262 9.87 13.33 17.20
C SER A 262 9.89 14.81 16.81
N ARG A 263 11.08 15.26 16.42
CA ARG A 263 11.27 16.54 15.74
C ARG A 263 11.73 16.31 14.31
N SER A 264 10.84 15.84 13.46
CA SER A 264 11.08 15.82 12.02
C SER A 264 11.18 17.28 11.53
N THR A 265 12.39 17.74 11.21
CA THR A 265 12.62 19.00 10.48
C THR A 265 12.92 18.69 9.01
N LEU A 266 13.01 19.74 8.19
CA LEU A 266 13.27 19.69 6.74
C LEU A 266 14.59 19.03 6.29
N SER A 267 15.41 18.40 7.15
CA SER A 267 16.74 17.92 6.68
C SER A 267 17.42 16.80 7.46
N CYS A 268 16.87 16.29 8.57
CA CYS A 268 17.57 15.26 9.34
C CYS A 268 16.62 14.20 9.90
N TYR A 269 17.01 12.93 9.71
CA TYR A 269 16.49 11.82 10.50
C TYR A 269 16.95 12.02 11.94
N ARG A 270 15.99 12.04 12.88
CA ARG A 270 16.30 12.23 14.29
C ARG A 270 15.91 11.02 15.10
N GLN A 271 16.70 10.78 16.14
CA GLN A 271 16.40 9.81 17.17
C GLN A 271 15.21 10.27 17.99
N ILE A 272 14.34 9.31 18.31
CA ILE A 272 13.17 9.52 19.15
C ILE A 272 13.61 9.55 20.61
N HIS A 273 13.07 10.48 21.39
CA HIS A 273 13.42 10.66 22.80
C HIS A 273 12.23 11.11 23.63
N MET A 274 12.37 11.00 24.95
CA MET A 274 11.42 11.51 25.93
C MET A 274 11.68 12.99 26.23
N LYS A 275 10.62 13.81 26.25
CA LYS A 275 10.73 15.24 26.48
C LYS A 275 9.56 15.76 27.33
N LYS A 276 9.85 16.66 28.27
CA LYS A 276 8.78 17.39 28.99
C LYS A 276 7.98 18.26 28.04
N TYR A 277 6.66 18.22 28.16
CA TYR A 277 5.78 19.05 27.35
C TYR A 277 6.04 20.53 27.62
N ASN A 278 6.18 21.33 26.57
CA ASN A 278 6.25 22.79 26.67
C ASN A 278 5.08 23.40 25.90
N PHE A 279 4.09 23.90 26.63
CA PHE A 279 2.85 24.45 26.09
C PHE A 279 3.08 25.54 25.04
N TRP A 280 4.12 26.37 25.20
CA TRP A 280 4.47 27.46 24.29
C TRP A 280 4.98 27.00 22.92
N ARG A 281 5.46 25.75 22.80
CA ARG A 281 5.95 25.18 21.53
C ARG A 281 4.92 24.27 20.85
N GLY A 282 3.72 24.16 21.42
CA GLY A 282 2.63 23.33 20.94
C GLY A 282 2.86 21.81 21.13
N ARG A 283 1.86 21.02 20.73
CA ARG A 283 1.89 19.56 20.65
C ARG A 283 2.54 18.92 19.38
N PRO A 284 3.00 19.64 18.33
CA PRO A 284 3.56 18.98 17.14
C PRO A 284 4.76 18.09 17.48
N GLY A 285 4.70 16.82 17.08
CA GLY A 285 5.77 15.83 17.31
C GLY A 285 5.56 14.90 18.51
N MET A 286 4.54 15.13 19.34
CA MET A 286 4.16 14.24 20.46
C MET A 286 3.03 13.27 20.11
N THR A 287 2.41 13.48 18.97
CA THR A 287 1.28 12.68 18.48
C THR A 287 1.68 12.01 17.18
N TRP A 288 1.25 10.77 17.05
CA TRP A 288 1.57 9.88 15.96
C TRP A 288 0.27 9.38 15.35
N GLU A 289 0.26 9.11 14.06
CA GLU A 289 -0.75 8.28 13.43
C GLU A 289 -0.25 6.84 13.40
N LEU A 290 -0.88 5.98 14.17
CA LEU A 290 -0.68 4.53 14.14
C LEU A 290 -1.66 3.96 13.12
N SER A 291 -1.18 3.24 12.11
CA SER A 291 -2.06 2.50 11.21
C SER A 291 -2.53 1.19 11.86
N SER A 292 -3.64 0.62 11.37
CA SER A 292 -4.08 -0.72 11.78
C SER A 292 -3.13 -1.85 11.34
N ASN A 293 -2.14 -1.56 10.48
CA ASN A 293 -1.03 -2.47 10.16
C ASN A 293 0.21 -2.24 11.04
N GLY A 294 0.12 -1.35 12.05
CA GLY A 294 1.15 -1.13 13.06
C GLY A 294 2.20 -0.09 12.71
N TYR A 295 2.07 0.65 11.60
CA TYR A 295 3.05 1.67 11.24
C TYR A 295 2.77 2.97 12.01
N LEU A 296 3.79 3.48 12.72
CA LEU A 296 3.75 4.81 13.32
C LEU A 296 4.23 5.86 12.33
N LYS A 297 3.43 6.91 12.15
CA LYS A 297 3.76 8.11 11.40
C LYS A 297 3.73 9.33 12.29
N SER A 298 4.76 10.17 12.25
CA SER A 298 4.76 11.47 12.92
C SER A 298 3.63 12.33 12.37
N MET A 299 2.87 13.01 13.22
CA MET A 299 1.88 14.01 12.77
C MET A 299 2.53 15.38 12.50
N ASN A 300 3.85 15.49 12.64
CA ASN A 300 4.61 16.69 12.34
C ASN A 300 4.92 16.80 10.83
N GLN A 301 5.58 17.89 10.43
CA GLN A 301 6.00 18.14 9.06
C GLN A 301 6.64 16.88 8.44
N HIS A 302 6.19 16.52 7.24
CA HIS A 302 6.66 15.38 6.44
C HIS A 302 6.10 13.98 6.74
N ARG A 303 5.29 13.81 7.79
CA ARG A 303 4.60 12.54 8.10
C ARG A 303 5.49 11.29 8.06
N ARG A 304 6.70 11.42 8.60
CA ARG A 304 7.73 10.38 8.63
C ARG A 304 7.25 9.13 9.34
N TYR A 305 7.66 7.98 8.84
CA TYR A 305 7.51 6.73 9.56
C TYR A 305 8.54 6.62 10.68
N ILE A 306 8.30 5.72 11.64
CA ILE A 306 9.30 5.33 12.63
C ILE A 306 9.90 3.99 12.28
N GLY A 307 11.23 3.95 12.25
CA GLY A 307 12.04 2.77 11.99
C GLY A 307 13.04 2.50 13.12
N LEU A 308 13.78 1.41 12.95
CA LEU A 308 14.89 1.02 13.82
C LEU A 308 16.20 1.20 13.06
N ARG A 309 17.17 1.84 13.71
CA ARG A 309 18.54 1.90 13.21
C ARG A 309 19.30 0.65 13.66
N SER A 310 20.44 0.38 13.03
CA SER A 310 21.30 -0.78 13.32
C SER A 310 21.85 -0.85 14.77
N ASP A 311 21.74 0.23 15.54
CA ASP A 311 22.10 0.29 16.95
C ASP A 311 20.87 0.28 17.89
N ASP A 312 19.76 -0.27 17.40
CA ASP A 312 18.49 -0.46 18.12
C ASP A 312 17.83 0.83 18.64
N LEU A 313 18.21 1.99 18.09
CA LEU A 313 17.55 3.26 18.38
C LEU A 313 16.38 3.51 17.42
N LEU A 314 15.30 4.05 17.97
CA LEU A 314 14.17 4.52 17.17
C LEU A 314 14.54 5.81 16.46
N VAL A 315 14.25 5.86 15.17
CA VAL A 315 14.54 7.01 14.30
C VAL A 315 13.37 7.29 13.35
N ASP A 316 13.25 8.55 12.92
CA ASP A 316 12.42 8.88 11.76
C ASP A 316 13.00 8.20 10.51
N VAL A 317 12.14 7.65 9.65
CA VAL A 317 12.48 7.12 8.32
C VAL A 317 11.50 7.62 7.26
N SER A 318 11.93 7.62 5.99
CA SER A 318 11.13 8.21 4.90
C SER A 318 10.15 7.22 4.28
N MET A 319 10.52 5.94 4.18
CA MET A 319 9.75 4.94 3.45
C MET A 319 9.10 3.93 4.38
N ARG A 320 7.95 3.40 3.94
CA ARG A 320 7.21 2.37 4.67
C ARG A 320 8.01 1.08 4.80
N GLY A 321 8.86 0.75 3.83
CA GLY A 321 9.68 -0.45 3.90
C GLY A 321 10.82 -0.40 4.92
N ASP A 322 11.28 0.79 5.28
CA ASP A 322 12.29 1.01 6.32
C ASP A 322 11.66 1.18 7.71
N ALA A 323 10.32 1.24 7.77
CA ALA A 323 9.58 1.45 8.99
C ALA A 323 9.44 0.17 9.79
N ALA A 324 9.54 0.30 11.11
CA ALA A 324 9.15 -0.74 12.02
C ALA A 324 7.63 -0.72 12.23
N ARG A 325 7.11 -1.86 12.64
CA ARG A 325 5.71 -2.01 13.02
C ARG A 325 5.64 -2.14 14.54
N PHE A 326 4.62 -1.55 15.14
CA PHE A 326 4.46 -1.47 16.59
C PHE A 326 3.09 -1.97 17.01
N GLU A 327 3.07 -2.64 18.15
CA GLU A 327 1.89 -3.21 18.77
C GLU A 327 1.81 -2.74 20.21
N LEU A 328 0.61 -2.37 20.65
CA LEU A 328 0.36 -1.97 22.03
C LEU A 328 -0.07 -3.20 22.83
N VAL A 329 0.73 -3.54 23.84
CA VAL A 329 0.49 -4.68 24.72
C VAL A 329 0.10 -4.12 26.10
N PRO A 330 -1.11 -4.37 26.62
CA PRO A 330 -1.50 -3.88 27.93
C PRO A 330 -0.56 -4.41 29.02
N VAL A 331 -0.28 -3.59 30.03
CA VAL A 331 0.46 -4.04 31.22
C VAL A 331 -0.41 -4.96 32.06
N ASP A 332 -1.68 -4.60 32.21
CA ASP A 332 -2.67 -5.41 32.89
C ASP A 332 -3.16 -6.53 31.96
N GLU A 333 -2.81 -7.76 32.28
CA GLU A 333 -3.12 -8.94 31.47
C GLU A 333 -4.60 -9.35 31.56
N SER A 334 -5.36 -8.78 32.50
CA SER A 334 -6.83 -8.93 32.53
C SER A 334 -7.50 -8.14 31.41
N ILE A 335 -6.79 -7.17 30.83
CA ILE A 335 -7.27 -6.34 29.73
C ILE A 335 -6.96 -7.05 28.41
N ALA A 336 -7.97 -7.03 27.52
CA ALA A 336 -8.03 -7.71 26.23
C ALA A 336 -6.67 -7.96 25.54
N SER A 337 -6.54 -9.15 24.93
CA SER A 337 -5.39 -9.52 24.11
C SER A 337 -4.98 -8.40 23.14
N PRO A 338 -3.67 -8.20 22.90
CA PRO A 338 -3.19 -7.21 21.95
C PRO A 338 -3.93 -7.25 20.60
N ALA A 339 -4.05 -6.08 19.96
CA ALA A 339 -4.71 -6.02 18.66
C ALA A 339 -3.90 -6.81 17.61
N GLU A 340 -4.58 -7.59 16.78
CA GLU A 340 -3.94 -8.33 15.69
C GLU A 340 -3.70 -7.40 14.50
N TYR A 341 -2.57 -6.68 14.52
CA TYR A 341 -2.18 -5.77 13.43
C TYR A 341 -1.91 -6.49 12.11
N ASP A 342 -1.54 -7.77 12.16
CA ASP A 342 -1.41 -8.66 11.00
C ASP A 342 -2.75 -9.33 10.72
N ALA A 343 -3.77 -8.51 10.48
CA ALA A 343 -5.10 -9.03 10.22
C ALA A 343 -5.08 -9.98 9.01
N LYS A 344 -5.89 -11.05 9.10
CA LYS A 344 -6.12 -12.10 8.08
C LYS A 344 -6.68 -11.59 6.73
N ILE A 345 -6.46 -10.33 6.37
CA ILE A 345 -6.94 -9.71 5.14
C ILE A 345 -6.29 -10.36 3.90
N ARG A 346 -5.13 -11.03 4.06
CA ARG A 346 -4.53 -11.89 3.02
C ARG A 346 -5.40 -13.10 2.61
N LYS A 347 -6.50 -13.39 3.31
CA LYS A 347 -7.40 -14.53 3.04
C LYS A 347 -8.77 -14.14 2.50
N LEU A 348 -8.94 -12.93 1.95
CA LEU A 348 -10.18 -12.60 1.25
C LEU A 348 -10.19 -13.25 -0.14
N PRO A 349 -11.32 -13.88 -0.53
CA PRO A 349 -11.36 -14.88 -1.57
C PRO A 349 -11.36 -14.22 -2.94
N SER A 350 -10.21 -14.16 -3.60
CA SER A 350 -10.19 -14.01 -5.06
C SER A 350 -8.86 -14.42 -5.69
N VAL A 351 -8.08 -15.31 -5.05
CA VAL A 351 -6.87 -15.90 -5.65
C VAL A 351 -7.20 -16.58 -6.98
N LYS A 352 -8.35 -17.28 -7.09
CA LYS A 352 -8.79 -17.93 -8.34
C LYS A 352 -9.13 -16.95 -9.48
N ALA A 353 -9.91 -15.90 -9.21
CA ALA A 353 -10.24 -14.89 -10.24
C ALA A 353 -9.00 -14.09 -10.68
N PHE A 354 -8.05 -13.92 -9.77
CA PHE A 354 -6.79 -13.22 -10.01
C PHE A 354 -5.76 -14.04 -10.78
N GLU A 355 -5.57 -15.31 -10.44
CA GLU A 355 -4.69 -16.21 -11.21
C GLU A 355 -5.14 -16.29 -12.66
N ILE A 356 -6.46 -16.34 -12.92
CA ILE A 356 -7.01 -16.32 -14.27
C ILE A 356 -6.74 -14.99 -14.98
N ALA A 357 -6.94 -13.84 -14.33
CA ALA A 357 -6.71 -12.52 -14.92
C ALA A 357 -5.22 -12.22 -15.17
N VAL A 358 -4.34 -12.59 -14.23
CA VAL A 358 -2.88 -12.43 -14.35
C VAL A 358 -2.33 -13.36 -15.42
N ASN A 359 -2.75 -14.63 -15.45
CA ASN A 359 -2.31 -15.58 -16.47
C ASN A 359 -2.79 -15.14 -17.86
N LYS A 360 -4.00 -14.60 -17.99
CA LYS A 360 -4.50 -14.08 -19.27
C LYS A 360 -3.75 -12.83 -19.72
N SER A 361 -3.48 -11.88 -18.82
CA SER A 361 -2.72 -10.67 -19.16
C SER A 361 -1.25 -10.96 -19.50
N MET A 362 -0.60 -11.91 -18.82
CA MET A 362 0.79 -12.28 -19.07
C MET A 362 0.93 -13.08 -20.37
N ARG A 363 0.03 -14.05 -20.62
CA ARG A 363 0.00 -14.81 -21.88
C ARG A 363 -0.17 -13.90 -23.09
N ASN A 364 -1.02 -12.89 -22.99
CA ASN A 364 -1.25 -11.93 -24.08
C ASN A 364 -0.01 -11.06 -24.37
N LEU A 365 0.83 -10.79 -23.35
CA LEU A 365 2.10 -10.08 -23.53
C LEU A 365 3.15 -10.98 -24.21
N GLU A 366 3.25 -12.24 -23.80
CA GLU A 366 4.19 -13.22 -24.35
C GLU A 366 3.84 -13.62 -25.79
N ALA A 367 2.56 -13.80 -26.10
CA ALA A 367 2.06 -14.05 -27.46
C ALA A 367 2.42 -12.88 -28.41
N ARG A 368 2.27 -11.63 -27.93
CA ARG A 368 2.64 -10.44 -28.70
C ARG A 368 4.15 -10.25 -28.86
N ARG A 369 4.96 -10.59 -27.85
CA ARG A 369 6.44 -10.57 -27.95
C ARG A 369 6.98 -11.66 -28.88
N SER A 370 6.27 -12.78 -29.01
CA SER A 370 6.66 -13.90 -29.88
C SER A 370 6.07 -13.82 -31.29
N GLY A 371 5.20 -12.83 -31.58
CA GLY A 371 4.59 -12.65 -32.90
C GLY A 371 3.54 -13.72 -33.26
N LYS A 372 3.13 -14.58 -32.33
CA LYS A 372 2.08 -15.58 -32.55
C LYS A 372 0.69 -14.97 -32.30
N ARG A 373 -0.23 -15.14 -33.26
CA ARG A 373 -1.64 -14.75 -33.12
C ARG A 373 -2.35 -15.68 -32.13
N GLU A 374 -3.35 -15.16 -31.42
CA GLU A 374 -4.15 -15.88 -30.42
C GLU A 374 -4.90 -17.12 -30.97
N GLU A 375 -4.98 -17.29 -32.30
CA GLU A 375 -5.72 -18.38 -32.96
C GLU A 375 -4.97 -19.72 -33.02
N ASP A 376 -3.67 -19.78 -32.68
CA ASP A 376 -2.83 -20.99 -32.83
C ASP A 376 -2.61 -21.80 -31.54
N ILE A 377 -3.27 -21.48 -30.41
CA ILE A 377 -3.05 -22.16 -29.10
C ILE A 377 -4.37 -22.69 -28.51
N GLY A 378 -5.39 -22.86 -29.34
CA GLY A 378 -6.70 -23.35 -28.90
C GLY A 378 -7.08 -24.66 -29.56
N GLU A 379 -6.27 -25.72 -29.46
CA GLU A 379 -6.70 -27.10 -29.79
C GLU A 379 -5.62 -28.17 -29.49
N GLU A 380 -5.08 -28.24 -28.27
CA GLU A 380 -4.37 -29.46 -27.81
C GLU A 380 -4.57 -29.66 -26.30
N ASP A 381 -5.81 -29.94 -25.86
CA ASP A 381 -6.01 -30.58 -24.54
C ASP A 381 -7.39 -31.26 -24.42
N GLU A 382 -7.75 -32.13 -25.38
CA GLU A 382 -8.77 -33.16 -25.15
C GLU A 382 -8.39 -34.44 -25.90
N GLY A 383 -7.77 -35.40 -25.21
CA GLY A 383 -7.75 -36.78 -25.69
C GLY A 383 -6.55 -37.62 -25.27
N ALA A 384 -6.51 -38.10 -24.03
CA ALA A 384 -6.02 -39.43 -23.69
C ALA A 384 -6.18 -39.69 -22.18
N ASP A 385 -7.32 -40.26 -21.78
CA ASP A 385 -7.34 -41.19 -20.64
C ASP A 385 -8.56 -42.10 -20.76
N LYS A 386 -8.36 -43.18 -21.52
CA LYS A 386 -9.14 -44.42 -21.39
C LYS A 386 -8.14 -45.49 -21.01
N ASP A 387 -8.15 -45.88 -19.75
CA ASP A 387 -8.17 -47.27 -19.29
C ASP A 387 -7.86 -47.31 -17.78
N ASP A 388 -8.88 -47.55 -16.95
CA ASP A 388 -8.88 -48.75 -16.10
C ASP A 388 -10.15 -48.85 -15.23
N LYS A 389 -10.89 -49.92 -15.53
CA LYS A 389 -11.56 -50.87 -14.63
C LYS A 389 -12.56 -50.42 -13.55
N ALA A 390 -13.70 -51.11 -13.71
CA ALA A 390 -14.44 -51.87 -12.70
C ALA A 390 -15.62 -51.17 -12.03
N TYR A 391 -16.82 -51.57 -12.45
CA TYR A 391 -17.82 -52.05 -11.50
C TYR A 391 -18.55 -53.26 -12.09
N ALA A 392 -18.51 -54.35 -11.33
CA ALA A 392 -19.28 -55.56 -11.54
C ALA A 392 -20.75 -55.34 -11.16
N ALA A 393 -21.69 -55.93 -11.90
CA ALA A 393 -22.73 -56.81 -11.36
C ALA A 393 -23.70 -57.29 -12.45
N MET A 394 -23.76 -58.62 -12.60
CA MET A 394 -24.97 -59.44 -12.76
C MET A 394 -25.97 -59.09 -13.88
N GLN A 395 -26.02 -59.93 -14.92
CA GLN A 395 -27.03 -61.01 -15.07
C GLN A 395 -26.92 -61.65 -16.47
N SER A 396 -26.61 -62.95 -16.49
CA SER A 396 -27.00 -63.89 -17.54
C SER A 396 -28.54 -64.06 -17.53
N PRO A 397 -29.25 -64.67 -18.50
CA PRO A 397 -28.73 -65.67 -19.45
C PRO A 397 -29.41 -65.75 -20.85
N ARG A 398 -28.91 -66.71 -21.63
CA ARG A 398 -29.57 -67.59 -22.62
C ARG A 398 -29.38 -67.31 -24.12
N HIS A 399 -28.79 -68.35 -24.74
CA HIS A 399 -29.17 -69.04 -25.99
C HIS A 399 -29.25 -68.21 -27.27
N SER A 400 -28.76 -68.66 -28.43
CA SER A 400 -28.86 -70.01 -28.99
C SER A 400 -27.96 -70.14 -30.23
N VAL A 401 -27.36 -71.33 -30.35
CA VAL A 401 -26.94 -72.10 -31.54
C VAL A 401 -25.91 -71.47 -32.47
#